data_AF-A0A257VG84-F1
#
_entry.id   AF-A0A257VG84-F1
#
_cell.length_a   1.000
_cell.length_b   1.000
_cell.length_c   1.000
_cell.angle_alpha   90.00
_cell.angle_beta   90.00
_cell.angle_gamma   90.00
#
_symmetry.space_group_name_H-M   'P 1'
#
loop_
_entity.id
_entity.type
_entity.pdbx_description
1 polymer ?
#
loop_
_entity_poly.entity_id
_entity_poly.type
_entity_poly.pdbx_seq_one_letter_code
_entity_poly.pdbx_strand_id
1 'polypeptide(L)'
;MRSNYLALYAQDTWKISPKLTLNYGLRWEYELPWYDKHDAIVNIDFRWDNWIEPIYVRASTGDPFQGNPQFPLPADVQDTRDGRFGRAPRFGIAYSLDSKTVIRTGGGLNYVRDIGNGTLDVVRNAPFTIRRNEPGNQTVPNLSWQVPFTQKGAPTFILSNQYGERTSYIGQWSFGV
;
A
#
# COMPACT_ATOMS: atom_id res chain seq x y z
N MET A 1 -13.21 -7.49 3.04
CA MET A 1 -12.28 -6.42 3.48
C MET A 1 -12.98 -5.09 3.58
N ARG A 2 -12.61 -4.29 4.58
CA ARG A 2 -13.03 -2.90 4.71
C ARG A 2 -11.81 -2.06 5.10
N SER A 3 -11.76 -0.82 4.62
CA SER A 3 -10.76 0.18 5.01
C SER A 3 -11.47 1.50 5.30
N ASN A 4 -10.99 2.21 6.30
CA ASN A 4 -11.48 3.53 6.71
C ASN A 4 -10.45 4.58 6.32
N TYR A 5 -10.91 5.71 5.79
CA TYR A 5 -10.04 6.78 5.33
C TYR A 5 -10.40 8.11 5.99
N LEU A 6 -9.39 8.78 6.53
CA LEU A 6 -9.46 10.14 7.06
C LEU A 6 -8.48 11.04 6.31
N ALA A 7 -8.92 12.24 5.95
CA ALA A 7 -8.03 13.27 5.43
C ALA A 7 -8.33 14.62 6.07
N LEU A 8 -7.26 15.33 6.41
CA LEU A 8 -7.27 16.70 6.86
C LEU A 8 -6.53 17.57 5.85
N TYR A 9 -7.06 18.77 5.62
CA TYR A 9 -6.49 19.72 4.69
C TYR A 9 -6.56 21.13 5.24
N ALA A 10 -5.46 21.86 5.12
CA ALA A 10 -5.40 23.29 5.39
C ALA A 10 -4.56 23.96 4.29
N GLN A 11 -5.06 25.06 3.74
CA GLN A 11 -4.35 25.88 2.77
C GLN A 11 -4.65 27.34 3.03
N ASP A 12 -3.66 28.19 2.83
CA ASP A 12 -3.80 29.63 2.89
C ASP A 12 -3.04 30.33 1.75
N THR A 13 -3.46 31.56 1.45
CA THR A 13 -2.84 32.43 0.45
C THR A 13 -2.54 33.78 1.08
N TRP A 14 -1.26 34.04 1.32
CA TRP A 14 -0.80 35.26 1.95
C TRP A 14 -0.25 36.25 0.93
N LYS A 15 -0.93 37.38 0.79
CA LYS A 15 -0.43 38.55 0.04
C LYS A 15 0.49 39.36 0.95
N ILE A 16 1.79 39.11 0.85
CA ILE A 16 2.81 39.85 1.63
C ILE A 16 2.89 41.30 1.14
N SER A 17 2.80 41.51 -0.17
CA SER A 17 2.80 42.84 -0.79
C SER A 17 1.99 42.82 -2.09
N PRO A 18 1.71 43.98 -2.71
CA PRO A 18 1.05 44.02 -4.03
C PRO A 18 1.79 43.24 -5.12
N LYS A 19 3.10 42.98 -4.94
CA LYS A 19 3.95 42.25 -5.88
C LYS A 19 4.25 40.81 -5.46
N LEU A 20 4.04 40.43 -4.19
CA LEU A 20 4.44 39.13 -3.66
C LEU A 20 3.27 38.41 -3.01
N THR A 21 2.94 37.24 -3.54
CA THR A 21 1.95 36.32 -2.97
C THR A 21 2.59 34.97 -2.68
N LEU A 22 2.38 34.46 -1.47
CA LEU A 22 2.72 33.10 -1.07
C LEU A 22 1.46 32.26 -0.98
N ASN A 23 1.54 31.03 -1.48
CA ASN A 23 0.52 30.00 -1.33
C ASN A 23 1.16 28.85 -0.55
N TYR A 24 0.52 28.40 0.51
CA TYR A 24 1.03 27.26 1.28
C TYR A 24 -0.14 26.41 1.76
N GLY A 25 0.09 25.10 1.81
CA GLY A 25 -0.90 24.16 2.26
C GLY A 25 -0.30 22.87 2.75
N LEU A 26 -1.06 22.17 3.56
CA LEU A 26 -0.72 20.89 4.12
C LEU A 26 -1.92 19.97 4.00
N ARG A 27 -1.68 18.81 3.39
CA ARG A 27 -2.62 17.70 3.40
C ARG A 27 -2.05 16.60 4.28
N TRP A 28 -2.86 16.06 5.17
CA TRP A 28 -2.55 14.88 5.95
C TRP A 28 -3.62 13.84 5.71
N GLU A 29 -3.22 12.60 5.48
CA GLU A 29 -4.15 11.51 5.22
C GLU A 29 -3.82 10.33 6.13
N TYR A 30 -4.83 9.55 6.47
CA TYR A 30 -4.71 8.35 7.27
C TYR A 30 -5.67 7.30 6.70
N GLU A 31 -5.13 6.26 6.08
CA GLU A 31 -5.87 5.14 5.56
C GLU A 31 -5.63 3.94 6.43
N LEU A 32 -6.66 3.55 7.18
CA LEU A 32 -6.56 2.39 8.02
C LEU A 32 -6.30 1.14 7.16
N PRO A 33 -5.48 0.21 7.67
CA PRO A 33 -5.22 -1.06 7.02
C PRO A 33 -6.52 -1.81 6.70
N TRP A 34 -6.46 -2.66 5.69
CA TRP A 34 -7.59 -3.47 5.27
C TRP A 34 -7.80 -4.62 6.23
N TYR A 35 -8.86 -4.58 7.02
CA TYR A 35 -9.20 -5.71 7.87
C TYR A 35 -10.18 -6.65 7.15
N ASP A 36 -10.04 -7.96 7.39
CA ASP A 36 -11.01 -8.96 6.94
C ASP A 36 -11.99 -9.32 8.06
N LYS A 37 -13.24 -9.61 7.71
CA LYS A 37 -14.27 -9.99 8.70
C LYS A 37 -14.14 -11.46 9.13
N HIS A 38 -13.52 -12.28 8.30
CA HIS A 38 -13.40 -13.73 8.49
C HIS A 38 -11.95 -14.16 8.74
N ASP A 39 -11.07 -13.19 8.96
CA ASP A 39 -9.66 -13.36 9.29
C ASP A 39 -8.89 -14.27 8.30
N ALA A 40 -9.32 -14.34 7.04
CA ALA A 40 -8.74 -15.27 6.06
C ALA A 40 -7.45 -14.74 5.39
N ILE A 41 -6.75 -13.77 6.01
CA ILE A 41 -5.54 -13.14 5.46
C ILE A 41 -4.29 -13.65 6.18
N VAL A 42 -3.33 -14.16 5.40
CA VAL A 42 -2.00 -14.57 5.87
C VAL A 42 -0.94 -13.82 5.08
N ASN A 43 0.06 -13.29 5.76
CA ASN A 43 1.19 -12.55 5.19
C ASN A 43 2.51 -13.31 5.47
N ILE A 44 3.62 -12.85 4.89
CA ILE A 44 4.97 -13.30 5.24
C ILE A 44 5.70 -12.15 5.92
N ASP A 45 6.30 -12.43 7.06
CA ASP A 45 7.31 -11.55 7.64
C ASP A 45 8.70 -12.00 7.19
N PHE A 46 9.50 -11.05 6.71
CA PHE A 46 10.86 -11.25 6.28
C PHE A 46 11.67 -9.97 6.43
N ARG A 47 13.00 -10.10 6.51
CA ARG A 47 13.92 -8.96 6.54
C ARG A 47 14.83 -8.98 5.33
N TRP A 48 15.04 -7.81 4.74
CA TRP A 48 15.94 -7.62 3.60
C TRP A 48 17.40 -7.97 3.90
N ASP A 49 17.79 -7.97 5.18
CA ASP A 49 19.11 -8.38 5.65
C ASP A 49 19.26 -9.91 5.83
N ASN A 50 18.20 -10.69 5.56
CA ASN A 50 18.11 -12.14 5.78
C ASN A 50 18.46 -12.59 7.21
N TRP A 51 18.32 -11.72 8.23
CA TRP A 51 18.59 -12.10 9.61
C TRP A 51 17.58 -13.14 10.12
N ILE A 52 16.33 -13.06 9.66
CA ILE A 52 15.29 -14.03 9.98
C ILE A 52 14.91 -14.83 8.74
N GLU A 53 14.64 -16.11 8.93
CA GLU A 53 13.99 -16.91 7.91
C GLU A 53 12.57 -16.37 7.67
N PRO A 54 12.11 -16.26 6.41
CA PRO A 54 10.74 -15.84 6.13
C PRO A 54 9.73 -16.81 6.76
N ILE A 55 8.75 -16.26 7.46
CA ILE A 55 7.73 -17.03 8.17
C ILE A 55 6.33 -16.56 7.82
N TYR A 56 5.35 -17.45 7.92
CA TYR A 56 3.95 -17.08 7.80
C TYR A 56 3.48 -16.38 9.06
N VAL A 57 2.88 -15.21 8.88
CA VAL A 57 2.37 -14.37 9.96
C VAL A 57 0.97 -13.92 9.61
N ARG A 58 0.16 -13.59 10.61
CA ARG A 58 -1.10 -12.90 10.34
C ARG A 58 -0.78 -11.48 9.88
N ALA A 59 -1.51 -10.97 8.89
CA ALA A 59 -1.43 -9.57 8.52
C ALA A 59 -1.95 -8.76 9.71
N SER A 60 -1.08 -8.23 10.60
CA SER A 60 -1.46 -7.41 11.76
C SER A 60 -0.38 -6.48 12.31
N THR A 61 -0.79 -5.64 13.28
CA THR A 61 0.08 -4.80 14.11
C THR A 61 0.40 -5.51 15.42
N GLY A 62 1.68 -5.65 15.77
CA GLY A 62 2.13 -6.33 16.99
C GLY A 62 3.19 -7.39 16.73
N ASP A 63 3.42 -8.27 17.72
CA ASP A 63 4.36 -9.38 17.59
C ASP A 63 3.77 -10.46 16.66
N PRO A 64 4.37 -10.71 15.48
CA PRO A 64 3.86 -11.70 14.52
C PRO A 64 3.87 -13.15 15.06
N PHE A 65 4.57 -13.41 16.16
CA PHE A 65 4.75 -14.73 16.76
C PHE A 65 3.81 -15.01 17.94
N GLN A 66 2.98 -14.05 18.36
CA GLN A 66 2.13 -14.21 19.53
C GLN A 66 0.98 -15.22 19.26
N GLY A 67 0.97 -16.35 20.00
CA GLY A 67 -0.15 -17.31 20.05
C GLY A 67 -0.08 -18.59 19.18
N ASN A 68 1.11 -19.10 18.84
CA ASN A 68 1.34 -20.32 18.02
C ASN A 68 0.58 -21.60 18.48
N PRO A 69 0.20 -22.61 17.62
CA PRO A 69 -0.38 -22.61 16.26
C PRO A 69 -1.60 -23.57 16.09
N GLN A 70 -2.73 -23.09 15.56
CA GLN A 70 -3.60 -23.73 14.53
C GLN A 70 -4.93 -22.93 14.42
N PHE A 71 -4.76 -21.62 14.30
CA PHE A 71 -5.67 -20.61 13.74
C PHE A 71 -7.16 -20.56 14.15
N PRO A 72 -7.52 -20.42 15.44
CA PRO A 72 -8.72 -19.66 15.80
C PRO A 72 -8.40 -18.15 15.80
N LEU A 73 -9.28 -17.34 15.19
CA LEU A 73 -9.04 -15.92 14.95
C LEU A 73 -10.10 -15.06 15.66
N PRO A 74 -9.69 -14.05 16.45
CA PRO A 74 -10.58 -13.01 16.97
C PRO A 74 -10.97 -12.00 15.88
N ALA A 75 -12.23 -11.53 15.89
CA ALA A 75 -12.78 -10.65 14.84
C ALA A 75 -12.22 -9.21 14.80
N ASP A 76 -11.22 -8.89 15.63
CA ASP A 76 -10.60 -7.57 15.81
C ASP A 76 -9.13 -7.52 15.35
N VAL A 77 -8.72 -8.44 14.49
CA VAL A 77 -7.36 -8.50 13.91
C VAL A 77 -7.13 -7.32 12.94
N GLN A 78 -6.12 -6.50 13.26
CA GLN A 78 -5.67 -5.34 12.47
C GLN A 78 -4.80 -5.81 11.29
N ASP A 79 -4.50 -5.00 10.26
CA ASP A 79 -3.67 -5.37 9.08
C ASP A 79 -2.24 -4.77 9.15
N THR A 80 -1.31 -5.37 8.40
CA THR A 80 0.16 -5.23 8.44
C THR A 80 0.75 -3.88 8.05
N ARG A 81 -0.04 -2.94 7.51
CA ARG A 81 0.47 -1.60 7.14
C ARG A 81 0.22 -0.61 8.28
N ASP A 82 1.07 0.40 8.47
CA ASP A 82 0.78 1.46 9.46
C ASP A 82 -0.40 2.36 9.00
N GLY A 83 -0.74 2.35 7.72
CA GLY A 83 -1.88 3.11 7.18
C GLY A 83 -1.71 4.64 7.25
N ARG A 84 -0.62 5.12 7.84
CA ARG A 84 -0.28 6.53 7.96
C ARG A 84 0.32 7.03 6.65
N PHE A 85 -0.48 7.76 5.87
CA PHE A 85 0.13 8.66 4.92
C PHE A 85 0.85 9.76 5.68
N GLY A 86 2.01 10.15 5.16
CA GLY A 86 2.77 11.24 5.75
C GLY A 86 2.10 12.60 5.52
N ARG A 87 2.84 13.64 5.87
CA ARG A 87 2.44 15.02 5.60
C ARG A 87 2.77 15.35 4.15
N ALA A 88 1.78 15.83 3.40
CA ALA A 88 1.88 16.28 2.01
C ALA A 88 1.84 17.82 1.94
N PRO A 89 2.98 18.49 2.21
CA PRO A 89 3.07 19.94 2.10
C PRO A 89 3.07 20.38 0.64
N ARG A 90 2.57 21.59 0.40
CA ARG A 90 2.55 22.28 -0.89
C ARG A 90 2.90 23.75 -0.67
N PHE A 91 3.79 24.28 -1.48
CA PHE A 91 4.25 25.66 -1.41
C PHE A 91 4.32 26.26 -2.80
N GLY A 92 3.93 27.52 -2.93
CA GLY A 92 3.98 28.29 -4.16
C GLY A 92 4.27 29.75 -3.89
N ILE A 93 5.01 30.38 -4.81
CA ILE A 93 5.40 31.77 -4.77
C ILE A 93 5.02 32.40 -6.10
N ALA A 94 4.37 33.55 -6.05
CA ALA A 94 4.11 34.39 -7.20
C ALA A 94 4.68 35.79 -6.96
N TYR A 95 5.52 36.25 -7.89
CA TYR A 95 6.18 37.54 -7.84
C TYR A 95 5.97 38.34 -9.12
N SER A 96 5.34 39.51 -9.00
CA SER A 96 5.17 40.46 -10.09
C SER A 96 6.42 41.32 -10.23
N LEU A 97 7.14 41.12 -11.34
CA LEU A 97 8.28 41.96 -11.71
C LEU A 97 7.78 43.36 -12.10
N ASP A 98 6.77 43.37 -12.98
CA ASP A 98 6.09 44.55 -13.51
C ASP A 98 4.58 44.26 -13.70
N SER A 99 3.83 45.20 -14.30
CA SER A 99 2.39 45.07 -14.51
C SER A 99 1.97 44.03 -15.56
N LYS A 100 2.92 43.45 -16.30
CA LYS A 100 2.71 42.48 -17.38
C LYS A 100 3.38 41.13 -17.13
N THR A 101 4.36 41.07 -16.22
CA THR A 101 5.23 39.91 -16.01
C THR A 101 5.12 39.39 -14.58
N VAL A 102 4.82 38.09 -14.42
CA VAL A 102 4.66 37.46 -13.10
C VAL A 102 5.34 36.11 -13.07
N ILE A 103 6.47 36.04 -12.36
CA ILE A 103 7.16 34.79 -12.11
C ILE A 103 6.36 33.98 -11.08
N ARG A 104 6.11 32.71 -11.39
CA ARG A 104 5.45 31.74 -10.51
C ARG A 104 6.30 30.51 -10.39
N THR A 105 6.47 30.03 -9.17
CA THR A 105 7.13 28.76 -8.89
C THR A 105 6.44 28.07 -7.74
N GLY A 106 6.48 26.76 -7.70
CA GLY A 106 5.89 26.00 -6.60
C GLY A 106 6.19 24.53 -6.68
N GLY A 107 6.01 23.85 -5.56
CA GLY A 107 6.17 22.42 -5.47
C GLY A 107 5.49 21.83 -4.24
N GLY A 108 5.36 20.52 -4.24
CA GLY A 108 4.72 19.79 -3.15
C GLY A 108 4.92 18.29 -3.26
N LEU A 109 4.51 17.61 -2.20
CA LEU A 109 4.52 16.15 -2.11
C LEU A 109 3.10 15.62 -2.28
N ASN A 110 2.95 14.51 -2.99
CA ASN A 110 1.71 13.73 -3.05
C ASN A 110 2.03 12.28 -2.69
N TYR A 111 1.21 11.67 -1.83
CA TYR A 111 1.34 10.25 -1.52
C TYR A 111 0.52 9.44 -2.51
N VAL A 112 1.04 8.27 -2.85
CA VAL A 112 0.32 7.29 -3.67
C VAL A 112 -0.43 6.37 -2.72
N ARG A 113 -1.74 6.24 -2.94
CA ARG A 113 -2.54 5.25 -2.24
C ARG A 113 -2.25 3.86 -2.77
N ASP A 114 -2.34 2.87 -1.90
CA ASP A 114 -2.22 1.49 -2.34
C ASP A 114 -3.43 1.09 -3.16
N ILE A 115 -3.16 0.24 -4.15
CA ILE A 115 -4.18 -0.37 -4.96
C ILE A 115 -4.71 -1.56 -4.16
N GLY A 116 -6.03 -1.60 -3.90
CA GLY A 116 -6.66 -2.68 -3.13
C GLY A 116 -6.39 -4.10 -3.68
N ASN A 117 -6.00 -4.22 -4.95
CA ASN A 117 -5.55 -5.48 -5.53
C ASN A 117 -4.36 -6.09 -4.78
N GLY A 118 -3.39 -5.28 -4.33
CA GLY A 118 -2.22 -5.78 -3.59
C GLY A 118 -2.63 -6.51 -2.31
N THR A 119 -3.58 -5.95 -1.56
CA THR A 119 -4.14 -6.59 -0.37
C THR A 119 -5.02 -7.80 -0.71
N LEU A 120 -5.86 -7.72 -1.75
CA LEU A 120 -6.69 -8.85 -2.21
C LEU A 120 -5.86 -10.07 -2.59
N ASP A 121 -4.65 -9.84 -3.08
CA ASP A 121 -3.76 -10.89 -3.52
C ASP A 121 -3.12 -11.64 -2.33
N VAL A 122 -2.94 -10.99 -1.17
CA VAL A 122 -2.49 -11.61 0.09
C VAL A 122 -3.55 -12.57 0.66
N VAL A 123 -4.84 -12.38 0.35
CA VAL A 123 -5.92 -13.37 0.68
C VAL A 123 -5.69 -14.71 0.00
N ARG A 124 -5.01 -14.69 -1.15
CA ARG A 124 -4.76 -15.89 -1.95
C ARG A 124 -3.51 -16.64 -1.48
N ASN A 125 -2.94 -16.25 -0.34
CA ASN A 125 -1.84 -16.95 0.29
C ASN A 125 -2.30 -18.28 0.92
N ALA A 126 -1.34 -19.19 1.07
CA ALA A 126 -1.54 -20.38 1.88
C ALA A 126 -1.80 -19.99 3.35
N PRO A 127 -2.56 -20.80 4.12
CA PRO A 127 -3.11 -22.10 3.75
C PRO A 127 -4.51 -22.04 3.11
N PHE A 128 -5.14 -20.86 3.04
CA PHE A 128 -6.53 -20.74 2.59
C PHE A 128 -6.70 -20.92 1.08
N THR A 129 -5.70 -20.57 0.29
CA THR A 129 -5.72 -20.71 -1.17
C THR A 129 -4.43 -21.34 -1.69
N ILE A 130 -4.54 -22.17 -2.74
CA ILE A 130 -3.42 -22.80 -3.42
C ILE A 130 -3.53 -22.50 -4.92
N ARG A 131 -2.49 -21.89 -5.52
CA ARG A 131 -2.40 -21.68 -6.97
C ARG A 131 -1.69 -22.87 -7.63
N ARG A 132 -2.31 -23.46 -8.66
CA ARG A 132 -1.74 -24.57 -9.43
C ARG A 132 -1.65 -24.21 -10.90
N ASN A 133 -0.55 -24.58 -11.53
CA ASN A 133 -0.40 -24.53 -12.97
C ASN A 133 -0.51 -25.96 -13.52
N GLU A 134 -1.45 -26.18 -14.44
CA GLU A 134 -1.73 -27.48 -15.04
C GLU A 134 -1.53 -27.37 -16.55
N PRO A 135 -0.27 -27.32 -17.03
CA PRO A 135 -0.01 -27.19 -18.46
C PRO A 135 -0.50 -28.45 -19.18
N GLY A 136 -1.54 -28.27 -19.99
CA GLY A 136 -1.99 -29.28 -20.95
C GLY A 136 -0.89 -29.52 -21.98
N ASN A 137 -0.47 -30.77 -22.15
CA ASN A 137 0.45 -31.13 -23.21
C ASN A 137 -0.32 -31.12 -24.54
N GLN A 138 0.16 -30.30 -25.49
CA GLN A 138 -0.48 -30.04 -26.78
C GLN A 138 -0.44 -31.24 -27.74
N THR A 139 0.43 -32.23 -27.47
CA THR A 139 0.66 -33.39 -28.33
C THR A 139 0.18 -34.71 -27.74
N VAL A 140 0.16 -34.82 -26.41
CA VAL A 140 -0.33 -35.99 -25.68
C VAL A 140 -1.25 -35.50 -24.56
N PRO A 141 -2.58 -35.74 -24.61
CA PRO A 141 -3.48 -35.32 -23.55
C PRO A 141 -3.06 -35.89 -22.19
N ASN A 142 -2.68 -35.01 -21.26
CA ASN A 142 -2.28 -35.34 -19.89
C ASN A 142 -3.32 -34.91 -18.84
N LEU A 143 -4.44 -34.33 -19.28
CA LEU A 143 -5.56 -33.91 -18.43
C LEU A 143 -6.82 -34.63 -18.91
N SER A 144 -7.49 -35.34 -18.00
CA SER A 144 -8.74 -36.06 -18.29
C SER A 144 -9.72 -35.93 -17.15
N TRP A 145 -10.97 -36.34 -17.35
CA TRP A 145 -11.95 -36.39 -16.26
C TRP A 145 -11.57 -37.34 -15.13
N GLN A 146 -10.70 -38.32 -15.40
CA GLN A 146 -10.19 -39.28 -14.42
C GLN A 146 -8.97 -38.72 -13.68
N VAL A 147 -8.19 -37.86 -14.34
CA VAL A 147 -7.02 -37.18 -13.77
C VAL A 147 -7.08 -35.70 -14.17
N PRO A 148 -7.95 -34.90 -13.51
CA PRO A 148 -8.13 -33.50 -13.87
C PRO A 148 -6.95 -32.60 -13.45
N PHE A 149 -6.05 -33.10 -12.60
CA PHE A 149 -4.88 -32.39 -12.09
C PHE A 149 -3.65 -33.31 -12.09
N THR A 150 -2.52 -32.84 -12.63
CA THR A 150 -1.32 -33.64 -12.92
C THR A 150 -0.28 -33.64 -11.80
N GLN A 151 -0.26 -32.64 -10.90
CA GLN A 151 0.73 -32.54 -9.83
C GLN A 151 0.14 -32.52 -8.41
N LYS A 152 0.82 -33.23 -7.49
CA LYS A 152 0.57 -33.20 -6.05
C LYS A 152 1.51 -32.17 -5.39
N GLY A 153 1.16 -30.90 -5.48
CA GLY A 153 1.96 -29.81 -4.92
C GLY A 153 1.70 -28.51 -5.65
N ALA A 154 1.97 -27.37 -5.02
CA ALA A 154 1.75 -26.07 -5.60
C ALA A 154 2.92 -25.13 -5.27
N PRO A 155 3.57 -24.54 -6.28
CA PRO A 155 4.43 -23.39 -6.03
C PRO A 155 3.51 -22.22 -5.68
N THR A 156 3.28 -21.99 -4.39
CA THR A 156 2.54 -20.80 -3.98
C THR A 156 3.48 -19.61 -4.11
N PHE A 157 3.19 -18.73 -5.06
CA PHE A 157 3.64 -17.35 -4.99
C PHE A 157 2.94 -16.72 -3.80
N ILE A 158 3.71 -16.32 -2.79
CA ILE A 158 3.18 -15.75 -1.56
C ILE A 158 3.47 -14.26 -1.59
N LEU A 159 2.40 -13.48 -1.54
CA LEU A 159 2.47 -12.03 -1.60
C LEU A 159 2.63 -11.47 -0.19
N SER A 160 3.53 -10.51 -0.05
CA SER A 160 3.86 -9.95 1.26
C SER A 160 3.69 -8.44 1.30
N ASN A 161 3.02 -7.94 2.34
CA ASN A 161 3.00 -6.52 2.69
C ASN A 161 3.89 -6.33 3.92
N GLN A 162 5.01 -5.61 3.79
CA GLN A 162 5.97 -5.51 4.89
C GLN A 162 5.45 -4.61 6.01
N TYR A 163 5.66 -5.04 7.26
CA TYR A 163 5.35 -4.21 8.44
C TYR A 163 6.19 -2.93 8.43
N GLY A 164 5.52 -1.79 8.64
CA GLY A 164 6.18 -0.48 8.70
C GLY A 164 6.72 0.02 7.36
N GLU A 165 6.30 -0.58 6.24
CA GLU A 165 6.64 -0.05 4.92
C GLU A 165 6.10 1.37 4.75
N ARG A 166 7.00 2.30 4.43
CA ARG A 166 6.65 3.71 4.24
C ARG A 166 5.85 3.85 2.96
N THR A 167 4.76 4.62 3.02
CA THR A 167 4.00 4.94 1.82
C THR A 167 4.84 5.70 0.81
N SER A 168 4.79 5.25 -0.45
CA SER A 168 5.45 5.92 -1.56
C SER A 168 4.87 7.32 -1.77
N TYR A 169 5.74 8.26 -2.12
CA TYR A 169 5.37 9.64 -2.41
C TYR A 169 6.09 10.13 -3.66
N ILE A 170 5.50 11.13 -4.31
CA ILE A 170 6.04 11.79 -5.50
C ILE A 170 6.13 13.29 -5.22
N GLY A 171 7.33 13.83 -5.38
CA GLY A 171 7.55 15.28 -5.41
C GLY A 171 7.25 15.84 -6.79
N GLN A 172 6.53 16.95 -6.84
CA GLN A 172 6.24 17.68 -8.08
C GLN A 172 6.60 19.14 -7.89
N TRP A 173 7.14 19.75 -8.95
CA TRP A 173 7.47 21.18 -8.98
C TRP A 173 7.20 21.77 -10.35
N SER A 174 6.97 23.08 -10.38
CA SER A 174 6.69 23.84 -11.60
C SER A 174 7.30 25.23 -11.50
N PHE A 175 7.66 25.79 -12.65
CA PHE A 175 8.17 27.14 -12.82
C PHE A 175 7.54 27.75 -14.08
N GLY A 176 7.15 29.02 -14.00
CA GLY A 176 6.58 29.79 -15.11
C GLY A 176 6.81 31.29 -14.94
N VAL A 177 6.65 32.04 -16.03
CA VAL A 177 6.83 33.50 -16.11
C VAL A 177 5.63 34.13 -16.81
#